data_AF-A0A954MFN9-F1
#
_entry.id   AF-A0A954MFN9-F1
#
_cell.length_a   1.000
_cell.length_b   1.000
_cell.length_c   1.000
_cell.angle_alpha   90.00
_cell.angle_beta   90.00
_cell.angle_gamma   90.00
#
_symmetry.space_group_name_H-M   'P 1'
#
loop_
_entity.id
_entity.type
_entity.pdbx_description
1 polymer ?
#
loop_
_entity_poly.entity_id
_entity_poly.type
_entity_poly.pdbx_seq_one_letter_code
_entity_poly.pdbx_strand_id
1 'polypeptide(L)'
;MRTPVPPFEDGEAAVRNVPNPLLEPIRDRIAADEQFELLPCVWFDQQTRQCRYYDFRPDACRRFEIGSTLCWLSRWDCEIPDPPQSTK
;
A
#
# COMPACT_ATOMS: atom_id res chain seq x y z
N MET A 1 -3.24 -12.69 11.83
CA MET A 1 -2.12 -12.89 10.88
C MET A 1 -2.03 -11.63 10.05
N ARG A 2 -0.94 -10.87 10.20
CA ARG A 2 -0.69 -9.66 9.42
C ARG A 2 -0.20 -10.14 8.06
N THR A 3 -0.87 -9.77 6.98
CA THR A 3 -0.37 -10.05 5.63
C THR A 3 0.30 -8.77 5.17
N PRO A 4 1.63 -8.63 5.30
CA PRO A 4 2.34 -7.63 4.53
C PRO A 4 2.12 -8.03 3.07
N VAL A 5 1.25 -7.31 2.39
CA VAL A 5 1.23 -7.42 0.93
C VAL A 5 2.24 -6.40 0.47
N PRO A 6 3.34 -6.82 -0.17
CA PRO A 6 4.34 -5.88 -0.66
C PRO A 6 3.64 -4.85 -1.55
N PRO A 7 4.07 -3.58 -1.52
CA PRO A 7 3.35 -2.51 -2.19
C PRO A 7 3.31 -2.69 -3.71
N PHE A 8 4.10 -3.60 -4.28
CA PHE A 8 4.16 -4.06 -5.67
C PHE A 8 4.79 -5.47 -5.70
N GLU A 9 4.32 -6.35 -6.58
CA GLU A 9 5.04 -7.58 -6.93
C GLU A 9 6.22 -7.27 -7.88
N ASP A 10 7.17 -8.20 -8.01
CA ASP A 10 8.32 -8.05 -8.92
C ASP A 10 7.86 -7.79 -10.37
N GLY A 11 8.34 -6.69 -10.95
CA GLY A 11 8.01 -6.28 -12.32
C GLY A 11 6.62 -5.65 -12.51
N GLU A 12 5.76 -5.67 -11.49
CA GLU A 12 4.40 -5.13 -11.60
C GLU A 12 4.40 -3.61 -11.87
N ALA A 13 5.35 -2.87 -11.29
CA ALA A 13 5.47 -1.41 -11.50
C ALA A 13 5.69 -1.04 -12.98
N ALA A 14 6.41 -1.89 -13.73
CA ALA A 14 6.63 -1.70 -15.15
C ALA A 14 5.35 -1.95 -15.95
N VAL A 15 4.62 -3.04 -15.66
CA VAL A 15 3.31 -3.34 -16.28
C VAL A 15 2.31 -2.20 -16.05
N ARG A 16 2.41 -1.54 -14.89
CA ARG A 16 1.56 -0.42 -14.50
C ARG A 16 1.97 0.93 -15.04
N ASN A 17 3.06 1.02 -15.81
CA ASN A 17 3.61 2.28 -16.29
C ASN A 17 3.82 3.29 -15.16
N VAL A 18 4.29 2.82 -14.01
CA VAL A 18 4.57 3.68 -12.86
C VAL A 18 5.66 4.71 -13.25
N PRO A 19 5.46 6.01 -13.00
CA PRO A 19 6.46 7.03 -13.30
C PRO A 19 7.82 6.75 -12.64
N ASN A 20 8.91 7.02 -13.37
CA ASN A 20 10.29 6.79 -12.91
C ASN A 20 10.60 7.29 -11.48
N PRO A 21 10.14 8.49 -11.05
CA PRO A 21 10.42 8.98 -9.69
C PRO A 21 9.85 8.09 -8.57
N LEU A 22 8.92 7.20 -8.90
CA LEU A 22 8.26 6.31 -7.94
C LEU A 22 8.89 4.92 -7.90
N LEU A 23 9.78 4.58 -8.84
CA LEU A 23 10.36 3.25 -8.94
C LEU A 23 11.33 2.94 -7.78
N GLU A 24 12.20 3.89 -7.39
CA GLU A 24 13.13 3.68 -6.27
C GLU A 24 12.40 3.47 -4.94
N PRO A 25 11.43 4.32 -4.52
CA PRO A 25 10.66 4.07 -3.30
C PRO A 25 9.97 2.70 -3.28
N ILE A 26 9.47 2.23 -4.43
CA ILE A 26 8.86 0.89 -4.53
C ILE A 26 9.88 -0.20 -4.26
N ARG A 27 11.07 -0.12 -4.88
CA ARG A 27 12.15 -1.10 -4.68
C ARG A 27 12.61 -1.12 -3.23
N ASP A 28 12.81 0.05 -2.63
CA ASP A 28 13.20 0.18 -1.22
C ASP A 28 12.19 -0.51 -0.29
N ARG A 29 10.89 -0.32 -0.55
CA ARG A 29 9.85 -0.95 0.27
C ARG A 29 9.75 -2.47 0.05
N ILE A 30 9.97 -2.96 -1.18
CA ILE A 30 10.03 -4.41 -1.46
C ILE A 30 11.21 -5.02 -0.70
N ALA A 31 12.40 -4.43 -0.80
CA ALA A 31 13.60 -4.91 -0.10
C ALA A 31 13.44 -4.89 1.43
N ALA A 32 12.77 -3.88 1.98
CA ALA A 32 12.44 -3.83 3.41
C ALA A 32 11.48 -4.95 3.83
N ASP A 33 10.50 -5.29 2.98
CA ASP A 33 9.55 -6.40 3.25
C ASP A 33 10.27 -7.74 3.34
N GLU A 34 11.22 -8.00 2.43
CA GLU A 34 12.05 -9.20 2.42
C GLU A 34 12.90 -9.35 3.69
N GLN A 35 13.22 -8.23 4.34
CA GLN A 35 13.94 -8.17 5.62
C GLN A 35 13.02 -8.15 6.85
N PHE A 36 11.70 -8.31 6.65
CA PHE A 36 10.67 -8.18 7.69
C PHE A 36 10.64 -6.79 8.37
N GLU A 37 11.14 -5.76 7.70
CA GLU A 37 11.06 -4.38 8.16
C GLU A 37 9.69 -3.78 7.79
N LEU A 38 8.95 -3.36 8.81
CA LEU A 38 7.61 -2.79 8.65
C LEU A 38 7.70 -1.30 8.30
N LEU A 39 7.94 -1.00 7.03
CA LEU A 39 7.89 0.38 6.53
C LEU A 39 6.47 0.78 6.11
N PRO A 40 6.07 2.06 6.31
CA PRO A 40 4.81 2.58 5.78
C PRO A 40 4.68 2.35 4.28
N CYS A 41 3.44 2.17 3.83
CA CYS A 41 3.14 2.05 2.41
C CYS A 41 3.56 3.32 1.67
N VAL A 42 4.39 3.18 0.63
CA VAL A 42 4.88 4.31 -0.20
C VAL A 42 3.76 5.08 -0.90
N TRP A 43 2.60 4.43 -1.06
CA TRP A 43 1.40 5.03 -1.64
C TRP A 43 0.59 5.83 -0.64
N PHE A 44 0.78 5.61 0.66
CA PHE A 44 -0.05 6.24 1.66
C PHE A 44 0.43 7.66 1.99
N ASP A 45 -0.50 8.59 1.98
CA ASP A 45 -0.31 9.92 2.51
C ASP A 45 -0.84 9.95 3.95
N GLN A 46 0.07 10.07 4.91
CA GLN A 46 -0.29 10.12 6.34
C GLN A 46 -1.09 11.38 6.69
N GLN A 47 -0.92 12.49 5.96
CA GLN A 47 -1.64 13.73 6.25
C GLN A 47 -3.09 13.64 5.79
N THR A 48 -3.30 13.27 4.53
CA THR A 48 -4.63 13.23 3.91
C THR A 48 -5.36 11.90 4.15
N ARG A 49 -4.64 10.88 4.63
CA ARG A 49 -5.09 9.48 4.75
C ARG A 49 -5.58 8.86 3.44
N GLN A 50 -5.06 9.36 2.32
CA GLN A 50 -5.41 8.91 0.98
C GLN A 50 -4.19 8.31 0.27
N CYS A 51 -4.41 7.68 -0.89
CA CYS A 51 -3.31 7.21 -1.71
C CYS A 51 -2.75 8.37 -2.56
N ARG A 52 -1.45 8.65 -2.47
CA ARG A 52 -0.74 9.71 -3.21
C ARG A 52 -0.86 9.57 -4.72
N TYR A 53 -0.83 8.32 -5.22
CA TYR A 53 -0.78 7.99 -6.64
C TYR A 53 -1.84 6.94 -6.97
N TYR A 54 -3.10 7.31 -6.80
CA TYR A 54 -4.25 6.40 -6.83
C TYR A 54 -4.34 5.53 -8.09
N ASP A 55 -4.02 6.09 -9.26
CA ASP A 55 -4.09 5.37 -10.54
C ASP A 55 -2.97 4.36 -10.73
N PHE A 56 -1.91 4.47 -9.94
CA PHE A 56 -0.74 3.60 -9.96
C PHE A 56 -0.74 2.61 -8.79
N ARG A 57 -1.90 2.36 -8.16
CA ARG A 57 -2.00 1.36 -7.09
C ARG A 57 -1.62 -0.04 -7.58
N PRO A 58 -1.01 -0.86 -6.71
CA PRO A 58 -0.72 -2.26 -7.01
C PRO A 58 -2.01 -3.08 -7.14
N ASP A 59 -1.92 -4.23 -7.83
CA ASP A 59 -3.00 -5.17 -8.09
C ASP A 59 -3.62 -5.68 -6.80
N ALA A 60 -2.80 -5.93 -5.78
CA ALA A 60 -3.28 -6.25 -4.44
C ALA A 60 -4.31 -5.22 -3.93
N CYS A 61 -4.02 -3.93 -4.08
CA CYS A 61 -4.92 -2.85 -3.65
C CYS A 61 -6.14 -2.64 -4.56
N ARG A 62 -6.24 -3.36 -5.69
CA ARG A 62 -7.39 -3.34 -6.60
C ARG A 62 -8.34 -4.52 -6.39
N ARG A 63 -7.94 -5.52 -5.60
CA ARG A 63 -8.75 -6.69 -5.27
C ARG A 63 -9.87 -6.42 -4.27
N PHE A 64 -9.94 -5.21 -3.72
CA PHE A 64 -10.97 -4.81 -2.77
C PHE A 64 -11.44 -3.38 -3.03
N GLU A 65 -12.63 -3.07 -2.53
CA GLU A 65 -13.20 -1.73 -2.60
C GLU A 65 -12.40 -0.73 -1.74
N ILE A 66 -12.28 0.50 -2.24
CA ILE A 66 -11.59 1.57 -1.52
C ILE A 66 -12.39 1.94 -0.27
N GLY A 67 -11.70 2.06 0.86
CA GLY A 67 -12.35 2.36 2.14
C GLY A 67 -13.03 1.17 2.80
N SER A 68 -13.07 0.00 2.15
CA SER A 68 -13.48 -1.25 2.78
C SER A 68 -12.54 -1.62 3.93
N THR A 69 -12.99 -2.53 4.81
CA THR A 69 -12.17 -3.07 5.90
C THR A 69 -10.82 -3.59 5.38
N LEU A 70 -10.79 -4.30 4.25
CA LEU A 70 -9.54 -4.80 3.65
C LEU A 70 -8.61 -3.66 3.23
N CYS A 71 -9.16 -2.58 2.66
CA CYS A 71 -8.39 -1.39 2.30
C CYS A 71 -7.75 -0.70 3.51
N TRP A 72 -8.43 -0.70 4.66
CA TRP A 72 -7.89 -0.18 5.91
C TRP A 72 -6.85 -1.10 6.54
N LEU A 73 -7.09 -2.41 6.54
CA LEU A 73 -6.14 -3.39 7.07
C LEU A 73 -4.80 -3.36 6.32
N SER A 74 -4.81 -3.08 5.01
CA SER A 74 -3.58 -2.87 4.22
C SER A 74 -2.74 -1.66 4.63
N ARG A 75 -3.24 -0.80 5.54
CA ARG A 75 -2.54 0.38 6.03
C ARG A 75 -2.17 0.30 7.51
N TRP A 76 -2.30 -0.87 8.14
CA TRP A 76 -2.02 -1.07 9.57
C TRP A 76 -0.60 -0.58 9.97
N ASP A 77 0.37 -0.75 9.08
CA ASP A 77 1.77 -0.33 9.28
C ASP A 77 1.96 1.19 9.35
N CYS A 78 0.93 1.97 9.01
CA CYS A 78 0.97 3.43 9.01
C CYS A 78 0.50 4.05 10.33
N GLU A 79 0.33 3.24 11.39
CA GLU A 79 -0.12 3.67 12.73
C GLU A 79 -1.44 4.45 12.72
N ILE A 80 -2.30 4.17 11.73
CA ILE A 80 -3.62 4.80 11.66
C ILE A 80 -4.57 4.11 12.66
N PRO A 81 -5.38 4.89 13.40
CA PRO A 81 -6.43 4.31 14.23
C PRO A 81 -7.40 3.51 13.34
N ASP A 82 -7.92 2.41 13.90
CA ASP A 82 -8.85 1.51 13.22
C ASP A 82 -9.94 2.29 12.47
N PRO A 83 -10.39 1.83 11.29
CA PRO A 83 -11.54 2.43 10.65
C PRO A 83 -12.70 2.46 11.63
N PRO A 84 -13.55 3.51 11.62
CA PRO A 84 -14.80 3.48 12.35
C PRO A 84 -15.52 2.19 11.97
N GLN A 85 -15.83 1.36 12.97
CA GLN A 85 -16.51 0.08 12.72
C GLN A 85 -17.76 0.41 11.92
N SER A 86 -17.84 -0.13 10.69
CA SER A 86 -19.02 0.04 9.86
C SER A 86 -20.18 -0.56 10.64
N THR A 87 -21.05 0.28 11.19
CA THR A 87 -22.32 -0.14 11.77
C THR A 87 -23.07 -0.83 10.63
N LYS A 88 -23.21 -2.16 10.74
CA LYS A 88 -24.19 -2.90 9.95
C LYS A 88 -25.59 -2.44 10.31
#